data_AF-W0R8C1-F1
#
_entry.id   AF-W0R8C1-F1
#
_cell.length_a   1.000
_cell.length_b   1.000
_cell.length_c   1.000
_cell.angle_alpha   90.00
_cell.angle_beta   90.00
_cell.angle_gamma   90.00
#
_symmetry.space_group_name_H-M   'P 1'
#
loop_
_entity.id
_entity.type
_entity.pdbx_description
1 polymer ?
#
loop_
_entity_poly.entity_id
_entity_poly.type
_entity_poly.pdbx_seq_one_letter_code
_entity_poly.pdbx_strand_id
1 'polypeptide(L)' 'MSNIKTEQNHKIEISLTISIDGKVIQNESVEFIPPKGANKVSISENIKQFLAPFIQVEQQKLERQKQAVFRQQIFNDEF' A
#
# COMPACT_ATOMS: atom_id res chain seq x y z
N MET A 1 -39.89 -14.30 25.44
CA MET A 1 -38.58 -14.86 25.02
C MET A 1 -37.96 -13.88 24.04
N SER A 2 -36.88 -13.24 24.43
CA SER A 2 -36.22 -12.22 23.60
C SER A 2 -35.12 -12.90 22.78
N ASN A 3 -35.30 -12.97 21.45
CA ASN A 3 -34.26 -13.43 20.53
C ASN A 3 -33.12 -12.40 20.51
N ILE A 4 -32.11 -12.61 21.35
CA ILE A 4 -30.85 -11.88 21.27
C ILE A 4 -30.12 -12.42 20.04
N LYS A 5 -30.28 -11.74 18.90
CA LYS A 5 -29.36 -11.93 17.76
C LYS A 5 -28.00 -11.46 18.24
N THR A 6 -27.09 -12.41 18.44
CA THR A 6 -25.68 -12.15 18.70
C THR A 6 -25.14 -11.36 17.51
N GLU A 7 -24.92 -10.05 17.68
CA GLU A 7 -24.18 -9.27 16.69
C GLU A 7 -22.77 -9.87 16.62
N GLN A 8 -22.46 -10.61 15.56
CA GLN A 8 -21.10 -11.01 15.28
C GLN A 8 -20.31 -9.74 14.94
N ASN A 9 -19.53 -9.28 15.91
CA ASN A 9 -18.52 -8.26 15.68
C ASN A 9 -17.41 -8.90 14.86
N HIS A 10 -17.53 -8.82 13.54
CA HIS A 10 -16.45 -9.23 12.64
C HIS A 10 -15.25 -8.31 12.89
N LYS A 11 -14.07 -8.90 12.98
CA LYS A 11 -12.80 -8.18 13.06
C LYS A 11 -11.97 -8.65 11.88
N ILE A 12 -11.42 -7.72 11.12
CA ILE A 12 -10.49 -8.02 10.04
C ILE A 12 -9.11 -7.58 10.50
N GLU A 13 -8.17 -8.52 10.49
CA GLU A 13 -6.76 -8.29 10.76
C GLU A 13 -5.97 -8.49 9.47
N ILE A 14 -5.03 -7.60 9.21
CA ILE A 14 -4.15 -7.64 8.05
C ILE A 14 -2.73 -7.50 8.53
N SER A 15 -1.97 -8.58 8.37
CA SER A 15 -0.53 -8.57 8.58
C SER A 15 0.19 -8.29 7.26
N LEU A 16 0.99 -7.23 7.25
CA LEU A 16 1.82 -6.83 6.12
C LEU A 16 3.29 -7.04 6.50
N THR A 17 3.97 -7.92 5.76
CA THR A 17 5.42 -8.11 5.89
C THR A 17 6.10 -7.65 4.63
N ILE A 18 7.03 -6.70 4.77
CA ILE A 18 7.84 -6.19 3.67
C ILE A 18 9.27 -6.70 3.82
N SER A 19 9.76 -7.33 2.75
CA SER A 19 11.10 -7.90 2.71
C SER A 19 11.86 -7.39 1.48
N ILE A 20 13.13 -7.04 1.68
CA ILE A 20 14.08 -6.67 0.62
C ILE A 20 15.27 -7.63 0.73
N ASP A 21 15.64 -8.27 -0.38
CA ASP A 21 16.77 -9.21 -0.45
C ASP A 21 16.73 -10.30 0.64
N GLY A 22 15.53 -10.82 0.92
CA GLY A 22 15.32 -11.86 1.93
C GLY A 22 15.37 -11.38 3.39
N LYS A 23 15.59 -10.07 3.64
CA LYS A 23 15.51 -9.48 4.97
C LYS A 23 14.17 -8.78 5.16
N VAL A 24 13.48 -9.10 6.26
CA VAL A 24 12.28 -8.38 6.68
C VAL A 24 12.69 -6.99 7.15
N ILE A 25 12.20 -5.95 6.48
CA ILE A 25 12.48 -4.55 6.80
C ILE A 25 11.33 -3.88 7.54
N GLN A 26 10.11 -4.43 7.43
CA GLN A 26 8.92 -3.88 8.06
C GLN A 26 7.90 -4.99 8.27
N ASN A 27 7.26 -4.98 9.44
CA ASN A 27 6.15 -5.86 9.76
C ASN A 27 5.10 -5.03 10.49
N GLU A 28 3.90 -4.96 9.93
CA GLU A 28 2.79 -4.20 10.50
C GLU A 28 1.53 -5.05 10.54
N SER A 29 0.75 -4.90 11.61
CA SER A 29 -0.60 -5.47 11.69
C SER A 29 -1.60 -4.35 11.83
N VAL A 30 -2.62 -4.37 10.97
CA VAL A 30 -3.76 -3.46 11.04
C VAL A 30 -5.01 -4.23 11.33
N GLU A 31 -5.70 -3.78 12.36
CA GLU A 31 -7.00 -4.27 12.72
C GLU A 31 -8.05 -3.21 12.41
N PHE A 32 -9.14 -3.61 11.79
CA PHE A 32 -10.30 -2.74 11.64
C PHE A 32 -11.60 -3.52 11.80
N ILE A 33 -12.63 -2.78 12.22
CA ILE A 33 -13.97 -3.31 12.40
C ILE A 33 -14.78 -2.90 11.16
N PRO A 34 -15.31 -3.87 10.38
CA PRO A 34 -16.22 -3.58 9.28
C PRO A 34 -17.44 -2.77 9.75
N PRO A 35 -17.96 -1.84 8.95
CA PRO A 35 -19.22 -1.17 9.24
C PRO A 35 -20.36 -2.19 9.40
N LYS A 36 -21.28 -1.93 10.34
CA LYS A 36 -22.42 -2.82 10.58
C LYS A 36 -23.23 -3.04 9.29
N GLY A 37 -23.46 -4.30 8.93
CA GLY A 37 -24.20 -4.69 7.73
C GLY A 37 -23.40 -4.67 6.42
N ALA A 38 -22.09 -4.40 6.47
CA ALA A 38 -21.24 -4.47 5.28
C ALA A 38 -20.97 -5.93 4.87
N ASN A 39 -21.48 -6.34 3.71
CA ASN A 39 -21.17 -7.64 3.10
C ASN A 39 -19.83 -7.65 2.34
N LYS A 40 -19.25 -6.47 2.11
CA LYS A 40 -17.96 -6.27 1.44
C LYS A 40 -17.29 -5.03 2.00
N VAL A 41 -15.99 -5.09 2.23
CA VAL A 41 -15.18 -3.93 2.65
C VAL A 41 -14.00 -3.76 1.70
N SER A 42 -13.77 -2.53 1.24
CA SER A 42 -12.56 -2.21 0.48
C SER A 42 -11.42 -1.92 1.45
N ILE A 43 -10.34 -2.67 1.30
CA ILE A 43 -9.17 -2.63 2.18
C ILE A 43 -8.12 -1.64 1.63
N SER A 44 -8.32 -1.17 0.40
CA SER A 44 -7.35 -0.35 -0.34
C SER A 44 -6.86 0.87 0.44
N GLU A 45 -7.74 1.56 1.16
CA GLU A 45 -7.35 2.76 1.94
C GLU A 45 -6.46 2.40 3.13
N ASN A 46 -6.74 1.29 3.81
CA ASN A 46 -5.97 0.84 4.96
C ASN A 46 -4.56 0.38 4.58
N ILE A 47 -4.40 -0.21 3.38
CA ILE A 47 -3.09 -0.69 2.89
C ILE A 47 -2.29 0.43 2.22
N LYS A 48 -2.96 1.46 1.68
CA LYS A 48 -2.32 2.54 0.90
C LYS A 48 -1.25 3.28 1.68
N GLN A 49 -1.44 3.50 2.98
CA GLN A 49 -0.46 4.16 3.84
C GLN A 49 0.86 3.39 3.94
N PHE A 50 0.82 2.05 3.93
CA PHE A 50 2.03 1.23 3.99
C PHE A 50 2.76 1.16 2.66
N LEU A 51 2.01 1.21 1.56
CA LEU A 51 2.59 1.19 0.21
C LEU A 51 3.07 2.56 -0.26
N ALA A 52 2.55 3.66 0.32
CA ALA A 52 2.85 5.02 -0.12
C ALA A 52 4.36 5.35 -0.12
N PRO A 53 5.15 5.02 0.91
CA PRO A 53 6.60 5.27 0.88
C PRO A 53 7.31 4.56 -0.27
N PHE A 54 6.95 3.31 -0.55
CA PHE A 54 7.56 2.53 -1.64
C PHE A 54 7.19 3.08 -3.02
N ILE A 55 5.90 3.43 -3.19
CA ILE A 55 5.41 4.06 -4.42
C ILE A 55 6.12 5.38 -4.68
N GLN A 56 6.31 6.22 -3.65
CA GLN A 56 7.03 7.49 -3.77
C GLN A 56 8.50 7.30 -4.17
N VAL A 57 9.20 6.34 -3.55
CA VAL A 57 10.60 6.06 -3.88
C VAL A 57 10.75 5.59 -5.33
N GLU A 58 9.89 4.69 -5.81
CA GLU A 58 9.93 4.22 -7.19
C GLU A 58 9.53 5.33 -8.19
N GLN A 59 8.59 6.20 -7.85
CA GLN A 59 8.25 7.38 -8.66
C GLN A 59 9.44 8.34 -8.82
N GLN A 60 10.12 8.68 -7.72
CA GLN A 60 11.30 9.54 -7.76
C GLN A 60 12.46 8.91 -8.54
N LYS A 61 12.61 7.58 -8.46
CA LYS A 61 13.60 6.84 -9.26
C LYS A 61 13.28 6.94 -10.74
N LEU A 62 12.02 6.74 -11.12
CA LEU A 62 11.56 6.86 -12.50
C LEU A 62 11.74 8.28 -13.06
N GLU A 63 11.45 9.31 -12.27
CA GLU A 63 11.67 10.71 -12.66
C GLU A 63 13.15 11.00 -12.91
N ARG A 64 14.04 10.54 -12.02
CA ARG A 64 15.49 10.67 -12.21
C ARG A 64 15.97 9.98 -13.49
N GLN A 65 15.44 8.79 -13.80
CA GLN A 65 15.74 8.08 -15.04
C GLN A 65 15.27 8.86 -16.27
N LYS A 66 14.04 9.37 -16.26
CA LYS A 66 13.50 10.20 -17.36
C LYS A 66 14.35 11.44 -17.60
N GLN A 67 14.76 12.14 -16.54
CA GLN A 67 15.62 13.32 -16.67
C GLN A 67 17.02 12.97 -17.18
N ALA A 68 17.56 11.80 -16.85
CA ALA A 68 18.85 11.35 -17.37
C ALA A 68 18.77 11.07 -18.88
N VAL A 69 17.72 10.38 -19.33
CA VAL A 69 17.47 10.11 -20.75
C VAL A 69 17.27 11.40 -21.53
N PHE A 70 16.46 12.34 -21.01
CA PHE A 70 16.23 13.62 -21.67
C PHE A 70 17.52 14.45 -21.80
N ARG A 71 18.38 14.46 -20.78
CA ARG A 71 19.69 15.12 -20.85
C ARG A 71 20.62 14.48 -21.90
N GLN A 72 20.61 13.16 -22.03
CA GLN A 72 21.37 12.46 -23.06
C GLN A 72 20.85 12.80 -24.47
N GLN A 73 19.54 12.91 -24.64
CA GLN A 73 18.93 13.30 -25.92
C GLN A 73 19.33 14.73 -26.32
N ILE A 74 19.24 15.70 -25.40
CA ILE A 74 19.70 17.07 -25.67
C ILE A 74 21.18 17.08 -26.09
N PHE A 75 22.04 16.38 -25.35
CA PHE A 75 23.47 16.35 -25.66
C PHE A 75 23.78 15.67 -27.00
N ASN A 76 22.97 14.69 -27.41
CA ASN A 76 23.12 14.02 -28.70
C ASN A 76 22.51 14.80 -29.87
N ASP A 77 21.57 15.71 -29.63
CA ASP A 77 20.96 16.56 -30.66
C ASP A 77 21.77 17.85 -30.92
N GLU A 78 22.65 18.25 -30.00
CA GLU A 78 23.53 19.43 -30.15
C GLU A 78 24.86 19.14 -30.88
N PHE A 79 25.12 17.88 -31.29
CA PHE A 79 26.30 17.43 -32.02
C PHE A 79 25.94 16.60 -33.26
#